data_AF-A0A947Z8L1-F1
#
_entry.id   AF-A0A947Z8L1-F1
#
_cell.length_a   1.000
_cell.length_b   1.000
_cell.length_c   1.000
_cell.angle_alpha   90.00
_cell.angle_beta   90.00
_cell.angle_gamma   90.00
#
_symmetry.space_group_name_H-M   'P 1'
#
loop_
_entity.id
_entity.type
_entity.pdbx_description
1 polymer ?
#
loop_
_entity_poly.entity_id
_entity_poly.type
_entity_poly.pdbx_seq_one_letter_code
_entity_poly.pdbx_strand_id
1 'polypeptide(L)'
;MAISIENLLRSTEFSADDKNIILRGIAQLAAADGVIDPREREYLKKFVTEFFPQADPNDPKLVEDVVTAKDVTTLSSDEVRMAFAGFLTITAYADENFSQPEREFIKGLFVGSLGEKQVAEVQHSVRMFLYRRVVFAFALKNRFLHPEFAIEMSRRFDISTDEAIEINQGVFSAIMAIRGASEEEIVEATAQ
;
A
#
# COMPACT_ATOMS: atom_id res chain seq x y z
N MET A 1 13.70 -13.78 6.68
CA MET A 1 13.33 -12.57 7.44
C MET A 1 12.09 -12.00 6.79
N ALA A 2 11.01 -11.76 7.54
CA ALA A 2 9.85 -11.07 7.00
C ALA A 2 10.25 -9.62 6.72
N ILE A 3 10.11 -9.18 5.46
CA ILE A 3 10.36 -7.79 5.09
C ILE A 3 9.31 -6.93 5.81
N SER A 4 9.73 -6.02 6.69
CA SER A 4 8.83 -5.02 7.26
C SER A 4 8.58 -3.95 6.21
N ILE A 5 7.59 -4.16 5.35
CA ILE A 5 7.22 -3.20 4.31
C ILE A 5 6.90 -1.83 4.90
N GLU A 6 6.35 -1.79 6.12
CA GLU A 6 6.09 -0.54 6.84
C GLU A 6 7.36 0.28 7.07
N ASN A 7 8.46 -0.38 7.46
CA ASN A 7 9.74 0.31 7.66
C ASN A 7 10.32 0.81 6.34
N LEU A 8 10.19 0.01 5.27
CA LEU A 8 10.64 0.40 3.93
C LEU A 8 9.86 1.62 3.42
N LEU A 9 8.54 1.61 3.53
CA LEU A 9 7.66 2.68 3.06
C LEU A 9 7.80 3.97 3.87
N ARG A 10 8.19 3.87 5.15
CA ARG A 10 8.46 5.02 6.02
C ARG A 10 9.89 5.57 5.88
N SER A 11 10.77 4.89 5.14
CA SER A 11 12.12 5.37 4.96
C SER A 11 12.13 6.67 4.16
N THR A 12 12.82 7.68 4.69
CA THR A 12 13.01 8.99 4.03
C THR A 12 14.38 9.10 3.35
N GLU A 13 15.20 8.05 3.44
CA GLU A 13 16.64 8.07 3.12
C GLU A 13 16.95 7.87 1.62
N PHE A 14 15.94 7.77 0.76
CA PHE A 14 16.17 7.63 -0.68
C PHE A 14 16.87 8.86 -1.27
N SER A 15 17.75 8.61 -2.25
CA SER A 15 18.44 9.67 -2.99
C SER A 15 17.45 10.52 -3.79
N ALA A 16 17.87 11.71 -4.22
CA ALA A 16 17.02 12.58 -5.04
C ALA A 16 16.63 11.92 -6.37
N ASP A 17 17.56 11.19 -6.98
CA ASP A 17 17.33 10.47 -8.24
C ASP A 17 16.36 9.31 -8.05
N ASP A 18 16.51 8.52 -6.97
CA ASP A 18 15.57 7.45 -6.63
C ASP A 18 14.16 8.00 -6.41
N LYS A 19 14.04 9.08 -5.63
CA LYS A 19 12.76 9.74 -5.36
C LYS A 19 12.08 10.21 -6.64
N ASN A 20 12.85 10.78 -7.58
CA ASN A 20 12.33 11.23 -8.86
C ASN A 20 11.77 10.08 -9.70
N ILE A 21 12.49 8.96 -9.81
CA ILE A 21 12.02 7.77 -10.53
C ILE A 21 10.75 7.21 -9.88
N ILE A 22 10.73 7.11 -8.55
CA ILE A 22 9.58 6.61 -7.79
C ILE A 22 8.34 7.48 -8.04
N LEU A 23 8.48 8.80 -7.93
CA LEU A 23 7.40 9.75 -8.13
C LEU A 23 6.81 9.69 -9.53
N ARG A 24 7.67 9.66 -10.56
CA ARG A 24 7.23 9.50 -11.96
C ARG A 24 6.47 8.18 -12.15
N GLY A 25 6.94 7.10 -11.54
CA GLY A 25 6.26 5.81 -11.64
C GLY A 25 4.88 5.81 -10.99
N ILE A 26 4.74 6.44 -9.81
CA ILE A 26 3.45 6.60 -9.13
C ILE A 26 2.49 7.42 -9.99
N ALA A 27 2.95 8.56 -10.53
CA ALA A 27 2.13 9.42 -11.38
C ALA A 27 1.71 8.71 -12.68
N GLN A 28 2.62 7.92 -13.28
CA GLN A 28 2.33 7.11 -14.45
C GLN A 28 1.30 6.03 -14.16
N LEU A 29 1.40 5.34 -13.01
CA LEU A 29 0.41 4.34 -12.61
C LEU A 29 -0.96 4.97 -12.38
N ALA A 30 -1.01 6.10 -11.67
CA ALA A 30 -2.26 6.84 -11.45
C ALA A 30 -2.89 7.36 -12.75
N ALA A 31 -2.13 7.46 -13.84
CA ALA A 31 -2.60 7.85 -15.15
C ALA A 31 -2.73 6.67 -16.13
N ALA A 32 -2.63 5.42 -15.66
CA ALA A 32 -2.52 4.24 -16.52
C ALA A 32 -3.78 3.98 -17.37
N ASP A 33 -4.95 4.41 -16.89
CA ASP A 33 -6.23 4.34 -17.60
C ASP A 33 -6.48 5.55 -18.54
N GLY A 34 -5.52 6.48 -18.59
CA GLY A 34 -5.55 7.69 -19.41
C GLY A 34 -6.26 8.89 -18.78
N VAL A 35 -6.86 8.75 -17.58
CA VAL A 35 -7.55 9.86 -16.87
C VAL A 35 -7.35 9.72 -15.36
N ILE A 36 -6.50 10.55 -14.77
CA ILE A 36 -6.42 10.65 -13.30
C ILE A 36 -7.72 11.24 -12.76
N ASP A 37 -8.52 10.44 -12.05
CA ASP A 37 -9.75 10.91 -11.39
C ASP A 37 -9.42 11.98 -10.32
N PRO A 38 -10.28 12.99 -10.08
CA PRO A 38 -10.03 13.98 -9.04
C PRO A 38 -9.72 13.40 -7.65
N ARG A 39 -10.28 12.25 -7.29
CA ARG A 39 -9.99 11.55 -6.02
C ARG A 39 -8.59 10.96 -6.01
N GLU A 40 -8.17 10.32 -7.10
CA GLU A 40 -6.81 9.80 -7.26
C GLU A 40 -5.80 10.93 -7.23
N ARG A 41 -6.11 12.07 -7.83
CA ARG A 41 -5.26 13.27 -7.76
C ARG A 41 -5.14 13.80 -6.33
N GLU A 42 -6.24 13.83 -5.58
CA GLU A 42 -6.20 14.23 -4.17
C GLU A 42 -5.39 13.23 -3.32
N TYR A 43 -5.55 11.94 -3.58
CA TYR A 43 -4.78 10.88 -2.93
C TYR A 43 -3.29 11.01 -3.25
N LEU A 44 -2.94 11.14 -4.54
CA LEU A 44 -1.59 11.38 -5.02
C LEU A 44 -0.99 12.61 -4.36
N LYS A 45 -1.74 13.71 -4.26
CA LYS A 45 -1.27 14.92 -3.59
C LYS A 45 -0.95 14.67 -2.10
N LYS A 46 -1.84 13.99 -1.36
CA LYS A 46 -1.60 13.63 0.04
C LYS A 46 -0.38 12.73 0.19
N PHE A 47 -0.28 11.72 -0.67
CA PHE A 47 0.80 10.75 -0.68
C PHE A 47 2.15 11.39 -1.00
N VAL A 48 2.23 12.20 -2.07
CA VAL A 48 3.44 12.94 -2.44
C VAL A 48 3.83 13.90 -1.32
N THR A 49 2.87 14.60 -0.70
CA THR A 49 3.17 15.49 0.43
C THR A 49 3.72 14.75 1.65
N GLU A 50 3.21 13.55 1.93
CA GLU A 50 3.63 12.73 3.09
C GLU A 50 5.01 12.09 2.88
N PHE A 51 5.26 11.49 1.71
CA PHE A 51 6.46 10.69 1.46
C PHE A 51 7.55 11.43 0.68
N PHE A 52 7.20 12.51 -0.03
CA PHE A 52 8.08 13.28 -0.90
C PHE A 52 7.85 14.79 -0.72
N PRO A 53 8.07 15.35 0.48
CA PRO A 53 7.67 16.72 0.83
C PRO A 53 8.33 17.83 -0.01
N GLN A 54 9.37 17.51 -0.79
CA GLN A 54 10.06 18.45 -1.68
C GLN A 54 9.58 18.37 -3.13
N ALA A 55 8.68 17.44 -3.46
CA ALA A 55 8.15 17.28 -4.81
C ALA A 55 6.88 18.12 -5.00
N ASP A 56 6.69 18.68 -6.19
CA ASP A 56 5.42 19.29 -6.58
C ASP A 56 4.52 18.23 -7.23
N PRO A 57 3.40 17.82 -6.59
CA PRO A 57 2.48 16.85 -7.16
C PRO A 57 1.76 17.35 -8.43
N ASN A 58 1.90 18.62 -8.80
CA ASN A 58 1.35 19.19 -10.03
C ASN A 58 2.41 19.40 -11.12
N ASP A 59 3.65 18.95 -10.92
CA ASP A 59 4.68 19.07 -11.95
C ASP A 59 4.29 18.23 -13.18
N PRO A 60 4.05 18.85 -14.35
CA PRO A 60 3.66 18.14 -15.57
C PRO A 60 4.71 17.11 -16.01
N LYS A 61 5.98 17.29 -15.64
CA LYS A 61 7.06 16.35 -15.97
C LYS A 61 6.90 14.98 -15.34
N LEU A 62 6.10 14.86 -14.27
CA LEU A 62 5.82 13.59 -13.62
C LEU A 62 5.12 12.59 -14.55
N VAL A 63 4.37 13.08 -15.54
CA VAL A 63 3.58 12.24 -16.47
C VAL A 63 4.22 12.19 -17.87
N GLU A 64 4.97 13.22 -18.27
CA GLU A 64 5.62 13.28 -19.59
C GLU A 64 6.80 12.29 -19.70
N ASP A 65 7.57 12.14 -18.62
CA ASP A 65 8.73 11.26 -18.62
C ASP A 65 8.33 9.85 -18.13
N VAL A 66 8.01 8.97 -19.07
CA VAL A 66 7.61 7.56 -18.81
C VAL A 66 8.73 6.79 -18.11
N VAL A 67 8.42 6.14 -16.99
CA VAL A 67 9.33 5.22 -16.28
C VAL A 67 9.31 3.87 -16.97
N THR A 68 10.49 3.32 -17.18
CA THR A 68 10.71 2.03 -17.84
C THR A 68 11.42 1.06 -16.90
N ALA A 69 11.45 -0.22 -17.26
CA ALA A 69 12.22 -1.23 -16.53
C ALA A 69 13.71 -0.89 -16.43
N LYS A 70 14.26 -0.17 -17.42
CA LYS A 70 15.65 0.30 -17.39
C LYS A 70 15.87 1.28 -16.24
N ASP A 71 14.95 2.20 -16.01
CA ASP A 71 15.05 3.18 -14.92
C ASP A 71 15.07 2.47 -13.56
N VAL A 72 14.25 1.41 -13.40
CA VAL A 72 14.23 0.59 -12.16
C VAL A 72 15.58 -0.07 -11.87
N THR A 73 16.32 -0.48 -12.92
CA THR A 73 17.67 -1.03 -12.72
C THR A 73 18.68 0.00 -12.21
N THR A 74 18.42 1.30 -12.42
CA THR A 74 19.28 2.39 -11.95
C THR A 74 19.02 2.79 -10.50
N LEU A 75 17.93 2.31 -9.89
CA LEU A 75 17.65 2.54 -8.47
C LEU A 75 18.80 1.99 -7.60
N SER A 76 19.13 2.75 -6.55
CA SER A 76 20.36 2.61 -5.79
C SER A 76 20.50 1.28 -5.03
N SER A 77 19.40 0.61 -4.70
CA SER A 77 19.43 -0.69 -4.01
C SER A 77 18.17 -1.52 -4.26
N ASP A 78 18.23 -2.80 -3.90
CA ASP A 78 17.04 -3.68 -3.87
C ASP A 78 15.98 -3.18 -2.89
N GLU A 79 16.37 -2.56 -1.78
CA GLU A 79 15.45 -1.96 -0.82
C GLU A 79 14.66 -0.80 -1.44
N VAL A 80 15.31 0.03 -2.25
CA VAL A 80 14.64 1.10 -3.00
C VAL A 80 13.69 0.51 -4.04
N ARG A 81 14.10 -0.55 -4.76
CA ARG A 81 13.21 -1.24 -5.72
C ARG A 81 12.00 -1.86 -5.03
N MET A 82 12.19 -2.47 -3.86
CA MET A 82 11.10 -3.04 -3.05
C MET A 82 10.17 -1.95 -2.51
N ALA A 83 10.72 -0.83 -2.03
CA ALA A 83 9.92 0.33 -1.61
C ALA A 83 9.12 0.90 -2.79
N PHE A 84 9.73 1.00 -3.97
CA PHE A 84 9.06 1.45 -5.19
C PHE A 84 7.91 0.52 -5.58
N ALA A 85 8.14 -0.79 -5.60
CA ALA A 85 7.07 -1.78 -5.83
C ALA A 85 5.94 -1.63 -4.80
N GLY A 86 6.30 -1.36 -3.55
CA GLY A 86 5.35 -1.12 -2.47
C GLY A 86 4.50 0.13 -2.71
N PHE A 87 5.11 1.26 -3.07
CA PHE A 87 4.40 2.51 -3.36
C PHE A 87 3.47 2.40 -4.57
N LEU A 88 3.91 1.72 -5.64
CA LEU A 88 3.05 1.44 -6.79
C LEU A 88 1.85 0.58 -6.37
N THR A 89 2.08 -0.44 -5.56
CA THR A 89 0.99 -1.30 -5.06
C THR A 89 0.01 -0.50 -4.20
N ILE A 90 0.47 0.38 -3.30
CA ILE A 90 -0.42 1.25 -2.51
C ILE A 90 -1.28 2.13 -3.42
N THR A 91 -0.64 2.70 -4.44
CA THR A 91 -1.31 3.59 -5.40
C THR A 91 -2.39 2.84 -6.18
N ALA A 92 -2.11 1.62 -6.63
CA ALA A 92 -3.09 0.77 -7.32
C ALA A 92 -4.25 0.26 -6.45
N TYR A 93 -4.17 0.44 -5.12
CA TYR A 93 -5.26 0.14 -4.19
C TYR A 93 -5.98 1.41 -3.70
N ALA A 94 -5.61 2.59 -4.20
CA ALA A 94 -6.17 3.87 -3.76
C ALA A 94 -7.64 4.04 -4.19
N ASP A 95 -7.99 3.56 -5.38
CA ASP A 95 -9.35 3.55 -5.94
C ASP A 95 -10.15 2.29 -5.57
N GLU A 96 -9.59 1.44 -4.71
CA GLU A 96 -10.15 0.17 -4.26
C GLU A 96 -10.21 -0.93 -5.35
N ASN A 97 -9.62 -0.72 -6.53
CA ASN A 97 -9.70 -1.63 -7.66
C ASN A 97 -8.34 -1.83 -8.34
N PHE A 98 -7.54 -2.78 -7.85
CA PHE A 98 -6.27 -3.13 -8.49
C PHE A 98 -6.48 -3.88 -9.82
N SER A 99 -6.56 -3.10 -10.89
CA SER A 99 -6.94 -3.52 -12.24
C SER A 99 -5.85 -4.35 -12.94
N GLN A 100 -6.26 -5.09 -13.98
CA GLN A 100 -5.31 -5.90 -14.77
C GLN A 100 -4.20 -5.05 -15.43
N PRO A 101 -4.49 -3.86 -16.03
CA PRO A 101 -3.45 -2.99 -16.58
C PRO A 101 -2.39 -2.55 -15.55
N GLU A 102 -2.80 -2.21 -14.33
CA GLU A 102 -1.87 -1.82 -13.27
C GLU A 102 -1.00 -3.00 -12.81
N ARG A 103 -1.58 -4.20 -12.72
CA ARG A 103 -0.84 -5.43 -12.40
C ARG A 103 0.23 -5.71 -13.46
N GLU A 104 -0.13 -5.59 -14.73
CA GLU A 104 0.78 -5.78 -15.85
C GLU A 104 1.86 -4.70 -15.90
N PHE A 105 1.50 -3.45 -15.61
CA PHE A 105 2.44 -2.35 -15.51
C PHE A 105 3.50 -2.61 -14.43
N ILE A 106 3.06 -2.92 -13.20
CA ILE A 106 3.98 -3.22 -12.09
C ILE A 106 4.86 -4.42 -12.45
N LYS A 107 4.27 -5.51 -12.96
CA LYS A 107 5.03 -6.69 -13.36
C LYS A 107 6.08 -6.36 -14.43
N GLY A 108 5.72 -5.58 -15.44
CA GLY A 108 6.61 -5.16 -16.53
C GLY A 108 7.77 -4.27 -16.05
N LEU A 109 7.52 -3.39 -15.08
CA LEU A 109 8.51 -2.46 -14.56
C LEU A 109 9.67 -3.16 -13.84
N PHE A 110 9.39 -4.25 -13.13
CA PHE A 110 10.39 -4.95 -12.32
C PHE A 110 11.08 -6.12 -13.04
N VAL A 111 10.77 -6.34 -14.33
CA VAL A 111 11.45 -7.38 -15.13
C VAL A 111 12.96 -7.13 -15.14
N GLY A 112 13.72 -8.12 -14.67
CA GLY A 112 15.18 -8.07 -14.63
C GLY A 112 15.79 -7.23 -13.50
N SER A 113 14.97 -6.65 -12.61
CA SER A 113 15.45 -5.89 -11.44
C SER A 113 15.05 -6.52 -10.09
N LEU A 114 13.84 -7.07 -9.98
CA LEU A 114 13.41 -7.89 -8.85
C LEU A 114 12.86 -9.24 -9.36
N GLY A 115 13.03 -10.30 -8.58
CA GLY A 115 12.41 -11.58 -8.89
C GLY A 115 10.89 -11.54 -8.72
N GLU A 116 10.13 -12.30 -9.54
CA GLU A 116 8.66 -12.35 -9.45
C GLU A 116 8.17 -12.68 -8.03
N LYS A 117 8.88 -13.58 -7.33
CA LYS A 117 8.57 -13.94 -5.94
C LYS A 117 8.73 -12.75 -4.99
N GLN A 118 9.78 -11.94 -5.14
CA GLN A 118 10.01 -10.78 -4.30
C GLN A 118 8.94 -9.71 -4.52
N VAL A 119 8.56 -9.47 -5.78
CA VAL A 119 7.46 -8.54 -6.11
C VAL A 119 6.15 -9.02 -5.48
N ALA A 120 5.84 -10.32 -5.59
CA ALA A 120 4.65 -10.90 -4.98
C ALA A 120 4.65 -10.79 -3.45
N GLU A 121 5.79 -11.02 -2.79
CA GLU A 121 5.97 -10.86 -1.34
C GLU A 121 5.76 -9.41 -0.90
N VAL A 122 6.31 -8.44 -1.64
CA VAL A 122 6.10 -7.00 -1.39
C VAL A 122 4.62 -6.65 -1.54
N GLN A 123 3.99 -7.07 -2.64
CA GLN A 123 2.58 -6.79 -2.90
C GLN A 123 1.68 -7.37 -1.79
N HIS A 124 1.92 -8.62 -1.39
CA HIS A 124 1.18 -9.25 -0.30
C HIS A 124 1.38 -8.48 1.02
N SER A 125 2.62 -8.08 1.33
CA SER A 125 2.92 -7.30 2.53
C SER A 125 2.20 -5.94 2.53
N VAL A 126 2.12 -5.26 1.39
CA VAL A 126 1.35 -4.02 1.24
C VAL A 126 -0.14 -4.25 1.48
N ARG A 127 -0.71 -5.31 0.90
CA ARG A 127 -2.13 -5.64 1.10
C ARG A 127 -2.44 -5.86 2.57
N MET A 128 -1.60 -6.62 3.26
CA MET A 128 -1.70 -6.85 4.71
C MET A 128 -1.60 -5.54 5.51
N PHE A 129 -0.70 -4.63 5.13
CA PHE A 129 -0.57 -3.31 5.75
C PHE A 129 -1.84 -2.45 5.56
N LEU A 130 -2.36 -2.36 4.33
CA LEU A 130 -3.56 -1.59 4.01
C LEU A 130 -4.79 -2.15 4.74
N TYR A 131 -4.94 -3.48 4.74
CA TYR A 131 -5.99 -4.17 5.48
C TYR A 131 -5.95 -3.83 6.98
N ARG A 132 -4.78 -3.95 7.62
CA ARG A 132 -4.60 -3.60 9.05
C ARG A 132 -5.01 -2.16 9.35
N ARG A 133 -4.65 -1.21 8.48
CA ARG A 133 -5.04 0.21 8.65
C ARG A 133 -6.55 0.39 8.60
N VAL A 134 -7.24 -0.28 7.69
CA VAL A 134 -8.70 -0.20 7.55
C VAL A 134 -9.40 -0.81 8.75
N VAL A 135 -8.97 -2.00 9.20
CA VAL A 135 -9.47 -2.64 10.43
C VAL A 135 -9.27 -1.71 11.62
N PHE A 136 -8.07 -1.14 11.78
CA PHE A 136 -7.77 -0.25 12.88
C PHE A 136 -8.69 0.97 12.87
N ALA A 137 -8.84 1.63 11.72
CA ALA A 137 -9.72 2.79 11.59
C ALA A 137 -11.18 2.46 11.90
N PHE A 138 -11.68 1.30 11.44
CA PHE A 138 -13.04 0.85 11.72
C PHE A 138 -13.24 0.54 13.19
N ALA A 139 -12.40 -0.32 13.78
CA ALA A 139 -12.51 -0.75 15.18
C ALA A 139 -12.34 0.43 16.15
N LEU A 140 -11.42 1.37 15.86
CA LEU A 140 -11.23 2.57 16.66
C LEU A 140 -12.50 3.43 16.71
N LYS A 141 -13.20 3.57 15.56
CA LYS A 141 -14.41 4.37 15.42
C LYS A 141 -15.65 3.68 16.01
N ASN A 142 -15.87 2.42 15.66
CA ASN A 142 -17.12 1.71 15.92
C ASN A 142 -17.11 0.89 17.22
N ARG A 143 -15.93 0.57 17.77
CA ARG A 143 -15.76 -0.24 19.00
C ARG A 143 -16.27 -1.68 18.92
N PHE A 144 -16.55 -2.17 17.73
CA PHE A 144 -16.81 -3.57 17.44
C PHE A 144 -16.18 -3.92 16.09
N LEU A 145 -16.10 -5.21 15.77
CA LEU A 145 -15.59 -5.69 14.49
C LEU A 145 -16.40 -6.91 14.03
N HIS A 146 -17.41 -6.66 13.20
CA HIS A 146 -18.34 -7.70 12.75
C HIS A 146 -17.60 -8.77 11.91
N PRO A 147 -17.93 -10.07 12.03
CA PRO A 147 -17.29 -11.13 11.25
C PRO A 147 -17.35 -10.93 9.73
N GLU A 148 -18.45 -10.34 9.22
CA GLU A 148 -18.60 -10.04 7.79
C GLU A 148 -17.60 -8.99 7.29
N PHE A 149 -17.08 -8.14 8.18
CA PHE A 149 -16.04 -7.16 7.83
C PHE A 149 -14.77 -7.87 7.34
N ALA A 150 -14.41 -9.00 7.95
CA ALA A 150 -13.27 -9.80 7.51
C ALA A 150 -13.45 -10.30 6.08
N ILE A 151 -14.66 -10.77 5.74
CA ILE A 151 -15.00 -11.32 4.42
C ILE A 151 -15.02 -10.21 3.36
N GLU A 152 -15.61 -9.06 3.68
CA GLU A 152 -15.69 -7.94 2.74
C GLU A 152 -14.29 -7.37 2.45
N MET A 153 -13.51 -7.10 3.50
CA MET A 153 -12.19 -6.51 3.34
C MET A 153 -11.16 -7.52 2.79
N SER A 154 -11.28 -8.81 3.08
CA SER A 154 -10.36 -9.83 2.52
C SER A 154 -10.46 -9.90 1.00
N ARG A 155 -11.68 -9.81 0.46
CA ARG A 155 -11.92 -9.73 -0.99
C ARG A 155 -11.33 -8.45 -1.59
N ARG A 156 -11.56 -7.32 -0.93
CA ARG A 156 -11.08 -6.01 -1.38
C ARG A 156 -9.55 -5.95 -1.46
N PHE A 157 -8.86 -6.53 -0.48
CA PHE A 157 -7.39 -6.51 -0.42
C PHE A 157 -6.73 -7.78 -0.92
N ASP A 158 -7.47 -8.72 -1.53
CA ASP A 158 -6.93 -9.99 -2.03
C ASP A 158 -6.03 -10.71 -0.99
N ILE A 159 -6.60 -10.88 0.21
CA ILE A 159 -6.03 -11.60 1.36
C ILE A 159 -6.94 -12.81 1.64
N SER A 160 -6.39 -13.91 2.15
CA SER A 160 -7.24 -15.04 2.52
C SER A 160 -8.15 -14.70 3.69
N THR A 161 -9.34 -15.30 3.74
CA THR A 161 -10.29 -15.08 4.85
C THR A 161 -9.68 -15.48 6.19
N ASP A 162 -8.88 -16.54 6.24
CA ASP A 162 -8.23 -17.00 7.48
C ASP A 162 -7.23 -15.96 8.00
N GLU A 163 -6.37 -15.42 7.13
CA GLU A 163 -5.45 -14.33 7.49
C GLU A 163 -6.22 -13.07 7.92
N ALA A 164 -7.30 -12.74 7.24
CA ALA A 164 -8.14 -11.58 7.56
C ALA A 164 -8.78 -11.70 8.96
N ILE A 165 -9.25 -12.88 9.34
CA ILE A 165 -9.79 -13.18 10.68
C ILE A 165 -8.70 -13.03 11.74
N GLU A 166 -7.52 -13.60 11.52
CA GLU A 166 -6.39 -13.51 12.45
C GLU A 166 -5.97 -12.04 12.69
N ILE A 167 -5.83 -11.27 11.61
CA ILE A 167 -5.51 -9.84 11.70
C ILE A 167 -6.59 -9.07 12.48
N ASN A 168 -7.87 -9.35 12.19
CA ASN A 168 -8.99 -8.71 12.86
C ASN A 168 -8.92 -8.88 14.37
N GLN A 169 -8.73 -10.12 14.82
CA GLN A 169 -8.59 -10.45 16.23
C GLN A 169 -7.38 -9.74 16.86
N GLY A 170 -6.22 -9.79 16.20
CA GLY A 170 -5.00 -9.14 16.70
C GLY A 170 -5.12 -7.62 16.81
N VAL A 171 -5.62 -6.95 15.77
CA VAL A 171 -5.77 -5.49 15.75
C VAL A 171 -6.83 -5.03 16.76
N PHE A 172 -7.97 -5.72 16.82
CA PHE A 172 -9.04 -5.37 17.76
C PHE A 172 -8.59 -5.53 19.22
N SER A 173 -7.93 -6.64 19.55
CA SER A 173 -7.39 -6.88 20.88
C SER A 173 -6.39 -5.79 21.29
N ALA A 174 -5.51 -5.37 20.38
CA ALA A 174 -4.57 -4.29 20.64
C ALA A 174 -5.27 -2.94 20.92
N ILE A 175 -6.31 -2.59 20.16
CA ILE A 175 -7.09 -1.36 20.36
C ILE A 175 -7.78 -1.36 21.72
N MET A 176 -8.38 -2.48 22.09
CA MET A 176 -9.10 -2.63 23.35
C MET A 176 -8.15 -2.61 24.56
N ALA A 177 -6.98 -3.26 24.44
CA ALA A 177 -5.93 -3.18 25.45
C ALA A 177 -5.42 -1.75 25.66
N ILE A 178 -5.16 -0.99 24.57
CA ILE A 178 -4.79 0.44 24.64
C ILE A 178 -5.86 1.27 25.37
N ARG A 179 -7.13 0.86 25.26
CA ARG A 179 -8.28 1.52 25.88
C ARG A 179 -8.59 1.04 27.30
N GLY A 180 -7.86 0.06 27.82
CA GLY A 180 -8.03 -0.48 29.17
C GLY A 180 -9.24 -1.41 29.34
N ALA A 181 -9.74 -2.02 28.27
CA ALA A 181 -10.81 -3.00 28.34
C ALA A 181 -10.33 -4.36 28.89
N SER A 182 -11.22 -5.12 29.53
CA SER A 182 -10.94 -6.48 30.01
C SER A 182 -10.96 -7.50 28.86
N GLU A 183 -10.37 -8.68 29.06
CA GLU A 183 -10.43 -9.78 28.07
C GLU A 183 -11.87 -10.22 27.76
N GLU A 184 -12.76 -10.19 28.74
CA GLU A 184 -14.18 -10.54 28.56
C GLU A 184 -14.88 -9.53 27.64
N GLU A 185 -14.61 -8.24 27.77
CA GLU A 185 -15.14 -7.18 26.90
C GLU A 185 -14.62 -7.31 25.45
N ILE A 186 -13.39 -7.82 25.27
CA ILE A 186 -12.78 -8.03 23.95
C ILE A 186 -13.46 -9.20 23.21
N VAL A 187 -13.70 -10.30 23.93
CA VAL A 187 -14.36 -11.48 23.35
C VAL A 187 -15.81 -11.18 22.99
N GLU A 188 -16.54 -10.46 23.84
CA GLU A 188 -17.94 -10.10 23.56
C GLU A 188 -18.07 -9.19 22.33
N ALA A 189 -17.18 -8.20 22.18
CA ALA A 189 -17.23 -7.25 21.08
C ALA A 189 -16.77 -7.79 19.71
N THR A 190 -16.17 -8.99 19.67
CA THR A 190 -15.81 -9.70 18.43
C THR A 190 -16.81 -10.80 18.05
N ALA A 191 -17.75 -11.13 18.94
CA ALA A 191 -18.81 -12.12 18.72
C ALA A 191 -20.15 -11.51 18.26
N GLN A 192 -20.28 -10.18 18.33
CA GLN A 192 -21.42 -9.38 17.85
C GLN A 192 -21.34 -9.07 16.36
#